data_AF-A0A351Y568-F1
#
_entry.id   AF-A0A351Y568-F1
#
_cell.length_a   1.000
_cell.length_b   1.000
_cell.length_c   1.000
_cell.angle_alpha   90.00
_cell.angle_beta   90.00
_cell.angle_gamma   90.00
#
_symmetry.space_group_name_H-M   'P 1'
#
loop_
_entity.id
_entity.type
_entity.pdbx_description
1 polymer ?
#
loop_
_entity_poly.entity_id
_entity_poly.type
_entity_poly.pdbx_seq_one_letter_code
_entity_poly.pdbx_strand_id
1 'polypeptide(L)'
;MYEDCSINYRSIQEQKTLGTDEVQHKKMEVKQYNLRYFVDTKNISIIVPTLWPETIFADVALAVHPDDKRYKKLIKNKVIIPIINRTIPIIADPSVDPTKGTGIIRITPAHDKQSLMIAQKNDLRIDNFAIDKSGCFTKSAGDFCGKKASEFVKNIIKNLDDIHNLESTKHIETEMIVHKKT
;
A
#
# COMPACT_ATOMS: atom_id res chain seq x y z
N MET A 1 13.08 -17.65 23.76
CA MET A 1 13.06 -17.58 22.29
C MET A 1 11.98 -16.59 21.92
N TYR A 2 12.33 -15.45 21.32
CA TYR A 2 11.35 -14.48 20.83
C TYR A 2 11.38 -14.53 19.30
N GLU A 3 10.20 -14.55 18.69
CA GLU A 3 10.02 -14.31 17.26
C GLU A 3 9.57 -12.86 17.12
N ASP A 4 10.32 -12.06 16.36
CA ASP A 4 9.98 -10.67 16.08
C ASP A 4 9.62 -10.52 14.60
N CYS A 5 8.44 -9.96 14.33
CA CYS A 5 8.01 -9.65 12.98
C CYS A 5 8.55 -8.26 12.60
N SER A 6 9.59 -8.23 11.77
CA SER A 6 10.22 -6.98 11.30
C SER A 6 10.24 -6.87 9.77
N ILE A 7 10.12 -5.64 9.27
CA ILE A 7 10.33 -5.31 7.85
C ILE A 7 11.79 -4.95 7.64
N ASN A 8 12.46 -5.72 6.78
CA ASN A 8 13.85 -5.54 6.42
C ASN A 8 14.00 -5.03 4.99
N TYR A 9 15.05 -4.26 4.73
CA TYR A 9 15.38 -3.86 3.36
C TYR A 9 15.85 -5.09 2.57
N ARG A 10 15.49 -5.19 1.29
CA ARG A 10 15.84 -6.33 0.45
C ARG A 10 16.21 -5.87 -0.95
N SER A 11 17.30 -6.42 -1.48
CA SER A 11 17.64 -6.31 -2.89
C SER A 11 17.02 -7.47 -3.66
N ILE A 12 16.07 -7.16 -4.55
CA ILE A 12 15.51 -8.16 -5.49
C ILE A 12 16.59 -8.60 -6.48
N GLN A 13 17.49 -7.70 -6.88
CA GLN A 13 18.55 -8.03 -7.83
C GLN A 13 19.57 -9.02 -7.25
N GLU A 14 19.97 -8.83 -5.99
CA GLU A 14 20.98 -9.68 -5.32
C GLU A 14 20.37 -10.80 -4.48
N GLN A 15 19.04 -10.86 -4.38
CA GLN A 15 18.30 -11.85 -3.59
C GLN A 15 18.71 -11.91 -2.10
N LYS A 16 19.26 -10.84 -1.56
CA LYS A 16 19.71 -10.73 -0.17
C LYS A 16 18.98 -9.63 0.62
N THR A 17 18.91 -9.80 1.94
CA THR A 17 18.51 -8.73 2.86
C THR A 17 19.64 -7.70 2.93
N LEU A 18 19.29 -6.41 2.97
CA LEU A 18 20.23 -5.30 3.05
C LEU A 18 20.30 -4.74 4.47
N GLY A 19 21.51 -4.39 4.89
CA GLY A 19 21.75 -3.59 6.09
C GLY A 19 21.25 -2.15 5.95
N THR A 20 21.11 -1.45 7.08
CA THR A 20 20.76 -0.02 7.09
C THR A 20 21.84 0.85 6.45
N ASP A 21 23.09 0.41 6.55
CA ASP A 21 24.26 1.02 5.92
C ASP A 21 24.34 0.78 4.42
N GLU A 22 23.69 -0.26 3.89
CA GLU A 22 23.59 -0.55 2.45
C GLU A 22 22.47 0.23 1.75
N VAL A 23 21.59 0.94 2.47
CA VAL A 23 20.54 1.77 1.86
C VAL A 23 20.79 3.26 2.05
N GLN A 24 20.29 4.06 1.13
CA GLN A 24 20.29 5.53 1.22
C GLN A 24 18.94 6.11 0.88
N HIS A 25 18.68 7.28 1.44
CA HIS A 25 17.52 8.09 1.15
C HIS A 25 17.86 9.08 0.03
N LYS A 26 17.09 9.06 -1.05
CA LYS A 26 17.32 9.95 -2.19
C LYS A 26 16.02 10.67 -2.55
N LYS A 27 16.08 11.99 -2.67
CA LYS A 27 14.98 12.78 -3.25
C LYS A 27 14.88 12.50 -4.73
N MET A 28 13.68 12.18 -5.17
CA MET A 28 13.40 11.91 -6.57
C MET A 28 11.95 12.17 -6.92
N GLU A 29 11.73 12.50 -8.19
CA GLU A 29 10.40 12.63 -8.74
C GLU A 29 9.82 11.24 -9.01
N VAL A 30 8.63 10.98 -8.46
CA VAL A 30 7.92 9.71 -8.57
C VAL A 30 6.46 9.96 -8.96
N LYS A 31 5.83 8.93 -9.55
CA LYS A 31 4.40 8.97 -9.86
C LYS A 31 3.59 8.58 -8.64
N GLN A 32 2.66 9.45 -8.25
CA GLN A 32 1.58 9.13 -7.34
C GLN A 32 0.31 8.85 -8.13
N TYR A 33 -0.31 7.72 -7.84
CA TYR A 33 -1.61 7.31 -8.36
C TYR A 33 -2.68 7.57 -7.30
N ASN A 34 -3.79 8.16 -7.71
CA ASN A 34 -4.96 8.35 -6.87
C ASN A 34 -6.02 7.34 -7.29
N LEU A 35 -6.35 6.40 -6.41
CA LEU A 35 -7.20 5.26 -6.72
C LEU A 35 -8.57 5.43 -6.06
N ARG A 36 -9.64 5.11 -6.78
CA ARG A 36 -11.01 5.12 -6.27
C ARG A 36 -11.32 3.81 -5.56
N TYR A 37 -11.68 3.90 -4.28
CA TYR A 37 -12.15 2.78 -3.46
C TYR A 37 -13.62 3.03 -3.12
N PHE A 38 -14.46 2.00 -3.18
CA PHE A 38 -15.90 2.13 -2.92
C PHE A 38 -16.23 1.72 -1.49
N VAL A 39 -17.02 2.51 -0.78
CA VAL A 39 -17.44 2.24 0.61
C VAL A 39 -18.74 1.44 0.60
N ASP A 40 -18.65 0.13 0.83
CA ASP A 40 -19.79 -0.81 0.88
C ASP A 40 -20.67 -0.78 -0.40
N THR A 41 -21.86 -1.39 -0.40
CA THR A 41 -22.85 -1.29 -1.50
C THR A 41 -23.41 0.12 -1.72
N LYS A 42 -22.89 1.13 -0.98
CA LYS A 42 -23.27 2.52 -1.16
C LYS A 42 -22.44 3.11 -2.30
N ASN A 43 -23.05 3.94 -3.14
CA ASN A 43 -22.38 4.68 -4.22
C ASN A 43 -21.42 5.78 -3.71
N ILE A 44 -20.81 5.59 -2.54
CA ILE A 44 -19.83 6.49 -1.96
C ILE A 44 -18.45 5.93 -2.30
N SER A 45 -17.59 6.77 -2.86
CA SER A 45 -16.20 6.42 -3.10
C SER A 45 -15.25 7.39 -2.41
N ILE A 46 -14.08 6.89 -2.05
CA ILE A 46 -12.98 7.68 -1.52
C ILE A 46 -11.75 7.54 -2.43
N ILE A 47 -10.94 8.59 -2.46
CA ILE A 47 -9.70 8.62 -3.24
C ILE A 47 -8.53 8.27 -2.33
N VAL A 48 -7.78 7.25 -2.72
CA VAL A 48 -6.69 6.65 -1.95
C VAL A 48 -5.38 6.81 -2.73
N PRO A 49 -4.42 7.60 -2.22
CA PRO A 49 -3.15 7.83 -2.90
C PRO A 49 -2.20 6.63 -2.71
N THR A 50 -1.37 6.35 -3.72
CA THR A 50 -0.29 5.37 -3.61
C THR A 50 0.85 5.65 -4.59
N LEU A 51 2.07 5.30 -4.17
CA LEU A 51 3.25 5.24 -5.04
C LEU A 51 3.49 3.81 -5.57
N TRP A 52 2.89 2.82 -4.93
CA TRP A 52 3.11 1.39 -5.18
C TRP A 52 1.78 0.69 -5.47
N PRO A 53 1.20 0.88 -6.67
CA PRO A 53 -0.05 0.23 -7.05
C PRO A 53 0.04 -1.30 -7.02
N GLU A 54 1.22 -1.89 -7.19
CA GLU A 54 1.46 -3.33 -7.09
C GLU A 54 1.22 -3.88 -5.68
N THR A 55 1.28 -3.06 -4.64
CA THR A 55 1.07 -3.54 -3.27
C THR A 55 -0.41 -3.58 -2.86
N ILE A 56 -1.36 -3.16 -3.70
CA ILE A 56 -2.80 -3.15 -3.37
C ILE A 56 -3.32 -4.54 -2.96
N PHE A 57 -2.70 -5.61 -3.47
CA PHE A 57 -3.04 -6.99 -3.12
C PHE A 57 -2.72 -7.34 -1.66
N ALA A 58 -1.85 -6.57 -1.01
CA ALA A 58 -1.46 -6.73 0.38
C ALA A 58 -2.32 -5.92 1.36
N ASP A 59 -3.16 -4.99 0.89
CA ASP A 59 -3.92 -4.10 1.78
C ASP A 59 -4.83 -4.85 2.74
N VAL A 60 -4.80 -4.45 4.01
CA VAL A 60 -5.64 -5.06 5.06
C VAL A 60 -6.59 -4.07 5.72
N ALA A 61 -6.34 -2.77 5.60
CA ALA A 61 -7.22 -1.69 6.07
C ALA A 61 -6.86 -0.36 5.38
N LEU A 62 -7.75 0.62 5.48
CA LEU A 62 -7.39 2.03 5.33
C LEU A 62 -7.40 2.68 6.71
N ALA A 63 -6.42 3.54 7.00
CA ALA A 63 -6.40 4.32 8.23
C ALA A 63 -6.65 5.80 7.96
N VAL A 64 -7.46 6.41 8.82
CA VAL A 64 -7.76 7.85 8.81
C VAL A 64 -7.63 8.43 10.21
N HIS A 65 -7.38 9.73 10.31
CA HIS A 65 -7.38 10.40 11.60
C HIS A 65 -8.80 10.41 12.21
N PRO A 66 -8.99 10.09 13.51
CA PRO A 66 -10.31 10.04 14.15
C PRO A 66 -11.09 11.36 14.11
N ASP A 67 -10.40 12.48 13.98
CA ASP A 67 -11.01 13.82 13.91
C ASP A 67 -11.06 14.42 12.51
N ASP A 68 -10.65 13.67 11.47
CA ASP A 68 -10.83 14.11 10.10
C ASP A 68 -12.32 14.10 9.74
N LYS A 69 -12.93 15.29 9.69
CA LYS A 69 -14.36 15.47 9.40
C LYS A 69 -14.79 14.84 8.07
N ARG A 70 -13.87 14.66 7.12
CA ARG A 70 -14.15 14.03 5.81
C ARG A 70 -14.42 12.53 5.95
N TYR A 71 -13.71 11.83 6.85
CA TYR A 71 -13.73 10.37 6.93
C TYR A 71 -14.19 9.81 8.28
N LYS A 72 -14.33 10.64 9.32
CA LYS A 72 -14.75 10.21 10.68
C LYS A 72 -16.03 9.36 10.67
N LYS A 73 -16.98 9.68 9.78
CA LYS A 73 -18.24 8.94 9.62
C LYS A 73 -18.10 7.59 8.88
N LEU A 74 -16.96 7.34 8.26
CA LEU A 74 -16.65 6.12 7.51
C LEU A 74 -15.83 5.12 8.34
N ILE A 75 -15.34 5.52 9.51
CA ILE A 75 -14.62 4.61 10.42
C ILE A 75 -15.53 3.43 10.79
N LYS A 76 -14.98 2.21 10.77
CA LYS A 76 -15.66 0.90 10.86
C LYS A 76 -16.44 0.46 9.61
N ASN A 77 -16.67 1.34 8.63
CA ASN A 77 -17.19 0.90 7.35
C ASN A 77 -16.12 0.09 6.60
N LYS A 78 -16.56 -0.67 5.61
CA LYS A 78 -15.68 -1.41 4.71
C LYS A 78 -15.56 -0.71 3.38
N VAL A 79 -14.41 -0.85 2.74
CA VAL A 79 -14.19 -0.45 1.36
C VAL A 79 -13.80 -1.64 0.50
N ILE A 80 -14.15 -1.60 -0.77
CA ILE A 80 -13.78 -2.57 -1.77
C ILE A 80 -12.48 -2.09 -2.43
N ILE A 81 -11.44 -2.93 -2.36
CA ILE A 81 -10.20 -2.72 -3.10
C ILE A 81 -10.49 -2.97 -4.59
N PRO A 82 -10.17 -2.02 -5.49
CA PRO A 82 -10.37 -2.21 -6.92
C PRO A 82 -9.54 -3.38 -7.47
N ILE A 83 -9.96 -3.95 -8.60
CA ILE A 83 -9.40 -5.17 -9.24
C ILE A 83 -9.67 -6.47 -8.46
N ILE A 84 -9.45 -6.48 -7.15
CA ILE A 84 -9.49 -7.70 -6.33
C ILE A 84 -10.90 -7.98 -5.79
N ASN A 85 -11.73 -6.95 -5.70
CA ASN A 85 -13.07 -7.02 -5.11
C ASN A 85 -13.07 -7.57 -3.67
N ARG A 86 -11.95 -7.41 -2.95
CA ARG A 86 -11.82 -7.75 -1.53
C ARG A 86 -12.23 -6.55 -0.68
N THR A 87 -13.00 -6.79 0.38
CA THR A 87 -13.35 -5.75 1.34
C THR A 87 -12.32 -5.63 2.46
N ILE A 88 -11.95 -4.40 2.83
CA ILE A 88 -11.11 -4.09 4.00
C ILE A 88 -11.77 -3.00 4.86
N PRO A 89 -11.58 -3.00 6.19
CA PRO A 89 -12.13 -1.97 7.06
C PRO A 89 -11.42 -0.61 6.90
N ILE A 90 -12.13 0.46 7.21
CA ILE A 90 -11.54 1.77 7.53
C ILE A 90 -11.39 1.84 9.05
N ILE A 91 -10.16 2.04 9.53
CA ILE A 91 -9.81 2.16 10.94
C ILE A 91 -9.42 3.60 11.30
N ALA A 92 -9.51 3.93 12.58
CA ALA A 92 -9.04 5.19 13.11
C ALA A 92 -7.61 5.02 13.65
N ASP A 93 -6.68 5.87 13.22
CA ASP A 93 -5.36 5.94 13.85
C ASP A 93 -4.93 7.41 14.03
N PRO A 94 -4.71 7.89 15.28
CA PRO A 94 -4.28 9.26 15.55
C PRO A 94 -2.91 9.65 14.96
N SER A 95 -2.07 8.68 14.58
CA SER A 95 -0.78 8.95 13.91
C SER A 95 -0.94 9.36 12.44
N VAL A 96 -2.12 9.19 11.86
CA VAL A 96 -2.42 9.64 10.50
C VAL A 96 -2.55 11.16 10.47
N ASP A 97 -1.75 11.82 9.64
CA ASP A 97 -1.85 13.26 9.45
C ASP A 97 -2.94 13.59 8.40
N PRO A 98 -4.08 14.21 8.78
CA PRO A 98 -5.15 14.51 7.85
C PRO A 98 -4.75 15.58 6.80
N THR A 99 -3.69 16.34 7.03
CA THR A 99 -3.23 17.39 6.11
C THR A 99 -2.37 16.85 4.97
N LYS A 100 -1.84 15.62 5.11
CA LYS A 100 -1.00 14.99 4.09
C LYS A 100 -1.83 14.26 3.04
N GLY A 101 -1.67 14.69 1.79
CA GLY A 101 -2.33 14.05 0.64
C GLY A 101 -3.85 14.07 0.81
N THR A 102 -4.48 12.90 0.81
CA THR A 102 -5.93 12.80 1.07
C THR A 102 -6.26 12.67 2.55
N GLY A 103 -5.29 12.47 3.45
CA GLY A 103 -5.53 12.13 4.86
C GLY A 103 -5.87 10.65 5.10
N ILE A 104 -5.67 9.80 4.08
CA ILE A 104 -5.83 8.35 4.14
C ILE A 104 -4.47 7.68 3.95
N ILE A 105 -4.18 6.67 4.76
CA ILE A 105 -3.03 5.76 4.59
C ILE A 105 -3.55 4.35 4.29
N ARG A 106 -2.97 3.69 3.28
CA ARG A 106 -3.18 2.26 3.02
C ARG A 106 -2.36 1.44 4.01
N ILE A 107 -3.00 0.54 4.75
CA ILE A 107 -2.31 -0.35 5.67
C ILE A 107 -1.89 -1.61 4.93
N THR A 108 -0.60 -1.71 4.67
CA THR A 108 0.05 -2.74 3.85
C THR A 108 1.20 -3.41 4.60
N PRO A 109 0.92 -4.21 5.65
CA PRO A 109 1.90 -4.56 6.70
C PRO A 109 3.14 -5.29 6.21
N ALA A 110 2.99 -6.10 5.17
CA ALA A 110 4.09 -6.89 4.60
C ALA A 110 5.11 -6.05 3.81
N HIS A 111 4.83 -4.77 3.53
CA HIS A 111 5.63 -3.93 2.63
C HIS A 111 6.05 -2.58 3.23
N ASP A 112 5.46 -2.17 4.36
CA ASP A 112 5.71 -0.88 4.97
C ASP A 112 5.78 -0.97 6.51
N LYS A 113 6.82 -0.36 7.08
CA LYS A 113 7.08 -0.38 8.54
C LYS A 113 5.98 0.32 9.33
N GLN A 114 5.51 1.47 8.85
CA GLN A 114 4.44 2.22 9.54
C GLN A 114 3.15 1.41 9.53
N SER A 115 2.80 0.84 8.38
CA SER A 115 1.65 -0.06 8.22
C SER A 115 1.72 -1.28 9.13
N LEU A 116 2.89 -1.89 9.30
CA LEU A 116 3.06 -3.04 10.20
C LEU A 116 2.75 -2.67 11.64
N MET A 117 3.29 -1.54 12.13
CA MET A 117 3.04 -1.07 13.50
C MET A 117 1.55 -0.77 13.72
N ILE A 118 0.90 -0.08 12.78
CA ILE A 118 -0.54 0.21 12.86
C ILE A 118 -1.35 -1.09 12.83
N ALA A 119 -0.97 -2.06 12.00
CA ALA A 119 -1.65 -3.35 11.93
C ALA A 119 -1.53 -4.15 13.23
N GLN A 120 -0.34 -4.22 13.82
CA GLN A 120 -0.13 -4.88 15.12
C GLN A 120 -0.96 -4.23 16.23
N LYS A 121 -1.00 -2.90 16.29
CA LYS A 121 -1.78 -2.16 17.29
C LYS A 121 -3.29 -2.38 17.17
N ASN A 122 -3.79 -2.68 15.98
CA ASN A 122 -5.21 -2.81 15.68
C ASN A 122 -5.63 -4.27 15.40
N ASP A 123 -4.81 -5.25 15.78
CA ASP A 123 -5.04 -6.69 15.56
C ASP A 123 -5.41 -7.04 14.11
N LEU A 124 -4.79 -6.34 13.15
CA LEU A 124 -4.97 -6.57 11.72
C LEU A 124 -4.05 -7.68 11.22
N ARG A 125 -4.48 -8.33 10.14
CA ARG A 125 -3.70 -9.36 9.45
C ARG A 125 -2.35 -8.81 8.98
N ILE A 126 -1.25 -9.50 9.30
CA ILE A 126 0.11 -9.09 8.91
C ILE A 126 0.77 -10.02 7.88
N ASP A 127 0.23 -11.21 7.67
CA ASP A 127 0.78 -12.28 6.83
C ASP A 127 0.31 -12.22 5.37
N ASN A 128 -0.24 -11.09 4.91
CA ASN A 128 -0.70 -10.92 3.53
C ASN A 128 0.37 -10.28 2.64
N PHE A 129 1.20 -11.11 2.02
CA PHE A 129 2.28 -10.67 1.13
C PHE A 129 1.78 -10.55 -0.31
N ALA A 130 1.77 -9.34 -0.88
CA ALA A 130 1.52 -9.15 -2.33
C ALA A 130 2.66 -9.70 -3.18
N ILE A 131 3.90 -9.50 -2.75
CA ILE A 131 5.12 -9.80 -3.51
C ILE A 131 6.03 -10.62 -2.62
N ASP A 132 6.63 -11.68 -3.17
CA ASP A 132 7.58 -12.54 -2.46
C ASP A 132 9.03 -12.01 -2.54
N LYS A 133 9.95 -12.77 -1.96
CA LYS A 133 11.38 -12.47 -1.92
C LYS A 133 12.03 -12.41 -3.31
N SER A 134 11.44 -13.03 -4.33
CA SER A 134 11.92 -13.01 -5.71
C SER A 134 11.45 -11.77 -6.49
N GLY A 135 10.56 -10.97 -5.92
CA GLY A 135 9.95 -9.81 -6.60
C GLY A 135 8.75 -10.20 -7.48
N CYS A 136 8.25 -11.43 -7.34
CA CYS A 136 7.08 -11.92 -8.03
C CYS A 136 5.83 -11.82 -7.14
N PHE A 137 4.68 -11.66 -7.77
CA PHE A 137 3.40 -11.66 -7.07
C PHE A 137 3.11 -13.03 -6.46
N THR A 138 2.56 -13.03 -5.25
CA THR A 138 2.11 -14.26 -4.59
C THR A 138 0.68 -14.61 -5.01
N LYS A 139 0.14 -15.70 -4.43
CA LYS A 139 -1.27 -16.11 -4.59
C LYS A 139 -2.27 -15.02 -4.18
N SER A 140 -1.89 -14.07 -3.32
CA SER A 140 -2.77 -12.97 -2.91
C SER A 140 -3.13 -12.03 -4.06
N ALA A 141 -2.34 -12.03 -5.14
CA ALA A 141 -2.57 -11.23 -6.32
C ALA A 141 -3.43 -11.93 -7.40
N GLY A 142 -4.01 -13.10 -7.11
CA GLY A 142 -4.90 -13.81 -8.03
C GLY A 142 -4.23 -14.12 -9.38
N ASP A 143 -4.83 -13.64 -10.48
CA ASP A 143 -4.34 -13.83 -11.86
C ASP A 143 -2.95 -13.26 -12.13
N PHE A 144 -2.44 -12.43 -11.22
CA PHE A 144 -1.08 -11.90 -11.28
C PHE A 144 -0.04 -12.83 -10.63
N CYS A 145 -0.45 -13.88 -9.91
CA CYS A 145 0.45 -14.79 -9.20
C CYS A 145 1.57 -15.34 -10.11
N GLY A 146 2.80 -15.33 -9.59
CA GLY A 146 4.01 -15.80 -10.29
C GLY A 146 4.62 -14.80 -11.28
N LYS A 147 3.91 -13.71 -11.61
CA LYS A 147 4.42 -12.66 -12.50
C LYS A 147 5.31 -11.68 -11.74
N LYS A 148 6.31 -11.13 -12.41
CA LYS A 148 7.23 -10.14 -11.84
C LYS A 148 6.52 -8.80 -11.60
N ALA A 149 6.46 -8.34 -10.36
CA ALA A 149 5.65 -7.18 -10.00
C ALA A 149 6.06 -5.91 -10.77
N SER A 150 7.38 -5.70 -10.96
CA SER A 150 7.93 -4.55 -11.69
C SER A 150 7.48 -4.45 -13.15
N GLU A 151 7.15 -5.59 -13.79
CA GLU A 151 6.73 -5.64 -15.20
C GLU A 151 5.22 -5.42 -15.35
N PHE A 152 4.46 -5.66 -14.28
CA PHE A 152 3.00 -5.67 -14.29
C PHE A 152 2.36 -4.40 -13.69
N VAL A 153 3.14 -3.47 -13.16
CA VAL A 153 2.64 -2.15 -12.70
C VAL A 153 1.82 -1.47 -13.80
N LYS A 154 2.32 -1.47 -15.04
CA LYS A 154 1.59 -0.86 -16.17
C LYS A 154 0.23 -1.53 -16.42
N ASN A 155 0.17 -2.85 -16.31
CA ASN A 155 -1.08 -3.61 -16.46
C ASN A 155 -2.06 -3.32 -15.33
N ILE A 156 -1.59 -3.20 -14.09
CA ILE A 156 -2.44 -2.84 -12.94
C ILE A 156 -3.04 -1.45 -13.14
N ILE A 157 -2.21 -0.47 -13.52
CA ILE A 157 -2.67 0.89 -13.81
C ILE A 157 -3.65 0.90 -14.97
N LYS A 158 -3.39 0.17 -16.06
CA LYS A 158 -4.32 0.06 -17.18
C LYS A 158 -5.65 -0.56 -16.74
N ASN A 159 -5.64 -1.65 -15.98
CA ASN A 159 -6.86 -2.28 -15.48
C ASN A 159 -7.65 -1.33 -14.58
N LEU A 160 -6.98 -0.53 -13.74
CA LEU A 160 -7.63 0.49 -12.91
C LEU A 160 -8.27 1.60 -13.75
N ASP A 161 -7.61 2.00 -14.83
CA ASP A 161 -8.10 3.01 -15.77
C ASP A 161 -9.30 2.51 -16.57
N ASP A 162 -9.21 1.29 -17.12
CA ASP A 162 -10.27 0.62 -17.89
C ASP A 162 -11.58 0.47 -17.08
N ILE A 163 -11.49 0.30 -15.76
CA ILE A 163 -12.65 0.22 -14.85
C ILE A 163 -13.02 1.57 -14.20
N HIS A 164 -12.38 2.67 -14.60
CA HIS A 164 -12.59 4.03 -14.04
C HIS A 164 -12.31 4.17 -12.53
N ASN A 165 -11.38 3.36 -12.02
CA ASN A 165 -10.89 3.43 -10.64
C ASN A 165 -9.52 4.10 -10.51
N LEU A 166 -8.88 4.52 -11.60
CA LEU A 166 -7.76 5.45 -11.59
C LEU A 166 -8.28 6.88 -11.71
N GLU A 167 -8.22 7.66 -10.64
CA GLU A 167 -8.75 9.04 -10.62
C GLU A 167 -7.79 10.03 -11.27
N SER A 168 -6.50 9.91 -10.94
CA SER A 168 -5.46 10.77 -11.51
C SER A 168 -4.08 10.18 -11.27
N THR A 169 -3.15 10.60 -12.11
CA THR A 169 -1.72 10.37 -11.92
C THR A 169 -1.05 11.74 -11.83
N LYS A 170 -0.19 11.93 -10.83
CA LYS A 170 0.62 13.15 -10.68
C LYS A 170 2.07 12.79 -10.39
N HIS A 171 2.96 13.70 -10.73
CA HIS A 171 4.36 13.60 -10.31
C HIS A 171 4.54 14.36 -8.99
N ILE A 172 5.24 13.75 -8.05
CA ILE A 172 5.59 14.38 -6.78
C ILE A 172 7.08 14.18 -6.53
N GLU A 173 7.71 15.14 -5.88
CA GLU A 173 9.04 14.94 -5.31
C GLU A 173 8.91 14.34 -3.92
N THR A 174 9.57 13.21 -3.69
CA THR A 174 9.58 12.57 -2.38
C THR A 174 10.92 11.86 -2.14
N GLU A 175 11.16 11.49 -0.89
CA GLU A 175 12.36 10.75 -0.52
C GLU A 175 12.10 9.25 -0.63
N MET A 176 12.91 8.57 -1.43
CA MET A 176 12.82 7.14 -1.65
C MET A 176 14.04 6.43 -1.08
N ILE A 177 13.82 5.26 -0.51
CA ILE A 177 14.90 4.38 -0.06
C ILE A 177 15.42 3.60 -1.28
N VAL A 178 16.71 3.71 -1.55
CA VAL A 178 17.38 3.02 -2.65
C VAL A 178 18.60 2.27 -2.14
N HIS A 179 18.92 1.15 -2.80
CA HIS A 179 20.16 0.41 -2.56
C HIS A 179 21.36 1.30 -2.95
N LYS A 180 22.33 1.47 -2.04
CA LYS A 180 23.65 2.05 -2.35
C LYS A 180 24.40 1.07 -3.25
N LYS A 181 24.20 1.18 -4.56
CA LYS A 181 25.08 0.49 -5.52
C LYS A 181 26.48 1.05 -5.33
N THR A 182 27.43 0.18 -4.99
CA THR A 182 28.86 0.48 -4.96
C THR A 182 29.36 0.78 -6.37
#